data_AF-A0A5B7DE85-F1
#
_entry.id   AF-A0A5B7DE85-F1
#
_cell.length_a   1.000
_cell.length_b   1.000
_cell.length_c   1.000
_cell.angle_alpha   90.00
_cell.angle_beta   90.00
_cell.angle_gamma   90.00
#
_symmetry.space_group_name_H-M   'P 1'
#
loop_
_entity.id
_entity.type
_entity.pdbx_description
1 polymer ?
#
loop_
_entity_poly.entity_id
_entity_poly.type
_entity_poly.pdbx_seq_one_letter_code
_entity_poly.pdbx_strand_id
1 'polypeptide(L)'
;MKPKQEDPKEMVGGCCVCSDENGWTENPLVYCDGQGCNVAVHQACYGIVTVPTGAWFCRKCESQERAARVRCELCPSKDGALKRTDSGGWAHVVCALYIPEVRFGNVTTMEPIMLQLIPQERFNKVGETLLM
;
A
#
# COMPACT_ATOMS: atom_id res chain seq x y z
N MET A 1 -22.13 34.46 1.57
CA MET A 1 -21.61 33.13 1.97
C MET A 1 -20.11 33.16 1.74
N LYS A 2 -19.29 33.08 2.80
CA LYS A 2 -17.83 32.99 2.63
C LYS A 2 -17.48 31.54 2.28
N PRO A 3 -16.58 31.29 1.30
CA PRO A 3 -16.13 29.93 1.02
C PRO A 3 -15.48 29.37 2.28
N LYS A 4 -15.85 28.13 2.64
CA LYS A 4 -15.12 27.40 3.68
C LYS A 4 -13.73 27.13 3.11
N GLN A 5 -12.74 27.78 3.69
CA GLN A 5 -11.34 27.49 3.44
C GLN A 5 -11.12 26.07 3.97
N GLU A 6 -10.86 25.12 3.07
CA GLU A 6 -10.52 23.76 3.46
C GLU A 6 -9.17 23.80 4.16
N ASP A 7 -9.16 23.48 5.45
CA ASP A 7 -7.93 23.37 6.24
C ASP A 7 -6.97 22.41 5.53
N PRO A 8 -5.68 22.76 5.37
CA PRO A 8 -4.69 21.82 4.88
C PRO A 8 -4.69 20.63 5.84
N LYS A 9 -4.98 19.43 5.34
CA LYS A 9 -4.79 18.21 6.12
C LYS A 9 -3.35 18.22 6.62
N GLU A 10 -3.15 18.30 7.94
CA GLU A 10 -1.85 18.01 8.54
C GLU A 10 -1.46 16.60 8.12
N MET A 11 -0.53 16.49 7.17
CA MET A 11 -0.03 15.23 6.64
C MET A 11 1.01 14.68 7.61
N VAL A 12 0.56 14.28 8.80
CA VAL A 12 1.39 13.58 9.78
C VAL A 12 1.51 12.13 9.32
N GLY A 13 2.62 11.78 8.68
CA GLY A 13 2.94 10.39 8.36
C GLY A 13 3.82 10.27 7.14
N GLY A 14 4.99 9.65 7.33
CA GLY A 14 5.90 9.27 6.26
C GLY A 14 5.35 8.20 5.33
N CYS A 15 6.23 7.65 4.50
CA CYS A 15 5.89 6.54 3.62
C CYS A 15 5.48 5.31 4.42
N CYS A 16 4.23 4.85 4.26
CA CYS A 16 3.72 3.68 4.97
C CYS A 16 4.30 2.33 4.49
N VAL A 17 5.32 2.36 3.62
CA VAL A 17 6.04 1.18 3.11
C VAL A 17 7.45 1.10 3.69
N CYS A 18 8.20 2.21 3.71
CA CYS A 18 9.61 2.22 4.16
C CYS A 18 9.84 2.95 5.50
N SER A 19 8.80 3.60 6.05
CA SER A 19 8.85 4.35 7.31
C SER A 19 9.73 5.61 7.30
N ASP A 20 10.28 6.02 6.16
CA ASP A 20 10.94 7.32 6.02
C ASP A 20 9.89 8.44 5.92
N GLU A 21 10.08 9.48 6.72
CA GLU A 21 9.20 10.64 6.85
C GLU A 21 9.38 11.66 5.72
N ASN A 22 10.52 11.60 5.00
CA ASN A 22 10.90 12.61 4.03
C ASN A 22 10.57 12.20 2.60
N GLY A 23 10.05 13.13 1.80
CA GLY A 23 10.00 13.00 0.35
C GLY A 23 11.24 13.63 -0.30
N TRP A 24 11.63 13.13 -1.48
CA TRP A 24 12.80 13.62 -2.22
C TRP A 24 12.39 14.12 -3.61
N THR A 25 13.16 15.00 -4.23
CA THR A 25 12.85 15.54 -5.57
C THR A 25 12.69 14.43 -6.62
N GLU A 26 13.55 13.41 -6.57
CA GLU A 26 13.52 12.27 -7.51
C GLU A 26 12.62 11.11 -7.05
N ASN A 27 12.18 11.14 -5.79
CA ASN A 27 11.34 10.10 -5.20
C ASN A 27 10.39 10.74 -4.18
N PRO A 28 9.40 11.52 -4.65
CA PRO A 28 8.55 12.30 -3.76
C PRO A 28 7.58 11.39 -2.99
N LEU A 29 7.11 11.89 -1.84
CA LEU A 29 5.94 11.33 -1.17
C LEU A 29 4.67 11.73 -1.94
N VAL A 30 3.85 10.73 -2.26
CA VAL A 30 2.56 10.87 -2.93
C VAL A 30 1.47 10.43 -1.96
N TYR A 31 0.47 11.30 -1.78
CA TYR A 31 -0.65 11.10 -0.86
C TYR A 31 -1.91 10.73 -1.63
N CYS A 32 -2.66 9.76 -1.10
CA CYS A 32 -3.94 9.37 -1.69
C CYS A 32 -5.03 10.40 -1.36
N ASP A 33 -5.72 10.88 -2.39
CA ASP A 33 -6.87 11.80 -2.27
C ASP A 33 -8.19 11.08 -1.99
N GLY A 34 -8.16 9.76 -1.80
CA GLY A 34 -9.33 8.97 -1.43
C GLY A 34 -9.93 9.43 -0.10
N GLN A 35 -11.25 9.55 -0.03
CA GLN A 35 -11.95 9.95 1.20
C GLN A 35 -11.66 8.96 2.35
N GLY A 36 -11.11 9.47 3.45
CA GLY A 36 -10.72 8.65 4.61
C GLY A 36 -9.52 7.73 4.37
N CYS A 37 -8.76 7.93 3.29
CA CYS A 37 -7.55 7.19 3.02
C CYS A 37 -6.32 7.94 3.56
N ASN A 38 -5.47 7.24 4.31
CA ASN A 38 -4.22 7.79 4.86
C ASN A 38 -2.98 7.20 4.18
N VAL A 39 -3.12 6.69 2.95
CA VAL A 39 -1.98 6.12 2.21
C VAL A 39 -1.08 7.27 1.74
N ALA A 40 0.14 7.28 2.27
CA ALA A 40 1.25 8.09 1.80
C ALA A 40 2.40 7.15 1.44
N VAL A 41 2.93 7.27 0.23
CA VAL A 41 3.98 6.38 -0.29
C VAL A 41 4.97 7.16 -1.11
N HIS A 42 6.24 6.77 -1.07
CA HIS A 42 7.17 7.21 -2.11
C HIS A 42 6.76 6.67 -3.46
N GLN A 43 7.06 7.44 -4.52
CA GLN A 43 6.88 7.01 -5.89
C GLN A 43 7.45 5.60 -6.13
N ALA A 44 8.72 5.39 -5.75
CA ALA A 44 9.41 4.11 -5.91
C ALA A 44 8.93 3.02 -4.95
N CYS A 45 8.42 3.37 -3.76
CA CYS A 45 7.92 2.39 -2.80
C CYS A 45 6.57 1.79 -3.18
N TYR A 46 5.86 2.37 -4.14
CA TYR A 46 4.57 1.87 -4.61
C TYR A 46 4.52 1.58 -6.11
N GLY A 47 5.61 1.86 -6.84
CA GLY A 47 5.70 1.65 -8.28
C GLY A 47 4.86 2.63 -9.10
N ILE A 48 4.80 3.90 -8.67
CA ILE A 48 4.11 4.96 -9.41
C ILE A 48 4.99 5.36 -10.61
N VAL A 49 4.56 5.02 -11.82
CA VAL A 49 5.35 5.26 -13.05
C VAL A 49 5.56 6.74 -13.33
N THR A 50 4.55 7.57 -13.06
CA THR A 50 4.61 9.01 -13.26
C THR A 50 3.89 9.68 -12.11
N VAL A 51 4.57 10.62 -11.45
CA VAL A 51 3.96 11.42 -10.38
C VAL A 51 2.83 12.25 -11.00
N PRO A 52 1.60 12.15 -10.47
CA PRO A 52 0.46 12.85 -11.03
C PRO A 52 0.55 14.35 -10.74
N THR A 53 0.08 15.16 -11.69
CA THR A 53 -0.02 16.63 -11.55
C THR A 53 -1.32 17.07 -10.85
N GLY A 54 -2.19 16.13 -10.52
CA GLY A 54 -3.47 16.35 -9.84
C GLY A 54 -3.77 15.20 -8.89
N ALA A 55 -5.07 14.93 -8.67
CA ALA A 55 -5.49 13.94 -7.70
C ALA A 55 -4.91 12.56 -7.98
N TRP A 56 -4.45 11.88 -6.92
CA TRP A 56 -3.93 10.53 -6.97
C TRP A 56 -4.74 9.60 -6.08
N PHE A 57 -5.00 8.39 -6.56
CA PHE A 57 -5.71 7.37 -5.78
C PHE A 57 -4.86 6.11 -5.73
N CYS A 58 -4.65 5.58 -4.53
CA CYS A 58 -4.03 4.27 -4.39
C CYS A 58 -4.96 3.18 -4.99
N ARG A 59 -4.42 2.00 -5.31
CA ARG A 59 -5.20 0.92 -5.94
C ARG A 59 -6.45 0.53 -5.15
N LYS A 60 -6.40 0.61 -3.80
CA LYS A 60 -7.56 0.37 -2.92
C LYS A 60 -8.70 1.37 -3.16
N CYS A 61 -8.38 2.64 -3.36
CA CYS A 61 -9.39 3.68 -3.61
C CYS A 61 -9.88 3.65 -5.06
N GLU A 62 -9.03 3.26 -6.02
CA GLU A 62 -9.43 3.09 -7.43
C GLU A 62 -10.35 1.89 -7.65
N SER A 63 -10.23 0.82 -6.86
CA SER A 63 -10.93 -0.44 -7.14
C SER A 63 -12.45 -0.38 -7.03
N GLN A 64 -12.99 0.62 -6.31
CA GLN A 64 -14.42 0.75 -5.97
C GLN A 64 -15.03 -0.49 -5.29
N GLU A 65 -14.20 -1.46 -4.88
CA GLU A 65 -14.64 -2.65 -4.17
C GLU A 65 -15.09 -2.28 -2.75
N ARG A 66 -16.07 -3.03 -2.22
CA ARG A 66 -16.51 -2.83 -0.83
C ARG A 66 -15.30 -2.98 0.10
N ALA A 67 -15.02 -1.95 0.92
CA ALA A 67 -13.84 -1.90 1.79
C ALA A 67 -13.61 -3.17 2.64
N ALA A 68 -14.68 -3.86 3.03
CA ALA A 68 -14.60 -5.12 3.78
C ALA A 68 -13.89 -6.27 3.02
N ARG A 69 -13.84 -6.22 1.67
CA ARG A 69 -13.19 -7.21 0.80
C ARG A 69 -11.74 -6.86 0.44
N VAL A 70 -11.33 -5.61 0.64
CA VAL A 70 -9.98 -5.15 0.33
C VAL A 70 -9.11 -5.28 1.57
N ARG A 71 -8.51 -6.47 1.76
CA ARG A 71 -7.69 -6.82 2.92
C ARG A 71 -6.45 -7.58 2.49
N CYS A 72 -5.34 -7.38 3.20
CA CYS A 72 -4.13 -8.13 2.98
C CYS A 72 -4.33 -9.63 3.28
N GLU A 73 -3.95 -10.49 2.33
CA GLU A 73 -3.97 -11.96 2.51
C GLU A 73 -2.81 -12.47 3.39
N LEU A 74 -1.83 -11.61 3.70
CA LEU A 74 -0.58 -11.99 4.36
C LEU A 74 -0.46 -11.49 5.80
N CYS A 75 -1.35 -10.61 6.27
CA CYS A 75 -1.32 -10.08 7.63
C CYS A 75 -2.71 -9.59 8.07
N PRO A 76 -2.95 -9.42 9.39
CA PRO A 76 -4.26 -9.00 9.90
C PRO A 76 -4.53 -7.48 9.80
N SER A 77 -3.53 -6.66 9.45
CA SER A 77 -3.66 -5.20 9.38
C SER A 77 -4.59 -4.75 8.26
N LYS A 78 -5.39 -3.70 8.53
CA LYS A 78 -6.41 -3.15 7.60
C LYS A 78 -5.92 -1.95 6.79
N ASP A 79 -4.87 -1.31 7.27
CA ASP A 79 -4.33 -0.05 6.76
C ASP A 79 -2.96 -0.27 6.13
N GLY A 80 -2.60 0.61 5.21
CA GLY A 80 -1.36 0.54 4.45
C GLY A 80 -1.59 0.50 2.94
N ALA A 81 -0.48 0.49 2.20
CA ALA A 81 -0.48 0.50 0.75
C ALA A 81 -0.67 -0.92 0.21
N LEU A 82 -1.77 -1.14 -0.52
CA LEU A 82 -2.14 -2.44 -1.09
C LEU A 82 -1.96 -2.48 -2.61
N LYS A 83 -1.66 -3.65 -3.15
CA LYS A 83 -1.74 -4.00 -4.58
C LYS A 83 -2.52 -5.29 -4.77
N ARG A 84 -3.03 -5.50 -5.99
CA ARG A 84 -3.70 -6.77 -6.35
C ARG A 84 -2.71 -7.92 -6.35
N THR A 85 -3.20 -9.10 -5.97
CA THR A 85 -2.44 -10.35 -6.04
C THR A 85 -2.75 -11.13 -7.31
N ASP A 86 -1.91 -12.11 -7.65
CA ASP A 86 -2.11 -13.07 -8.72
C ASP A 86 -3.30 -14.02 -8.49
N SER A 87 -3.78 -14.15 -7.24
CA SER A 87 -5.00 -14.87 -6.86
C SER A 87 -6.28 -14.04 -6.99
N GLY A 88 -6.18 -12.76 -7.38
CA GLY A 88 -7.32 -11.83 -7.48
C GLY A 88 -7.70 -11.13 -6.17
N GLY A 89 -6.94 -11.36 -5.09
CA GLY A 89 -7.08 -10.66 -3.81
C GLY A 89 -6.16 -9.44 -3.69
N TRP A 90 -5.68 -9.20 -2.48
CA TRP A 90 -4.92 -8.00 -2.11
C TRP A 90 -3.81 -8.35 -1.12
N ALA A 91 -2.66 -7.68 -1.26
CA ALA A 91 -1.57 -7.78 -0.31
C ALA A 91 -0.91 -6.41 -0.10
N HIS A 92 -0.37 -6.19 1.08
CA HIS A 92 0.43 -5.00 1.34
C HIS A 92 1.74 -5.06 0.56
N VAL A 93 2.17 -3.92 0.04
CA VAL A 93 3.48 -3.80 -0.60
C VAL A 93 4.60 -4.11 0.40
N VAL A 94 4.49 -3.64 1.64
CA VAL A 94 5.46 -3.98 2.70
C VAL A 94 5.49 -5.47 3.02
N CYS A 95 4.34 -6.17 3.08
CA CYS A 95 4.33 -7.62 3.26
C CYS A 95 5.05 -8.34 2.11
N ALA A 96 4.82 -7.90 0.87
CA ALA A 96 5.49 -8.47 -0.30
C ALA A 96 7.01 -8.24 -0.30
N LEU A 97 7.49 -7.12 0.25
CA LEU A 97 8.92 -6.83 0.37
C LEU A 97 9.62 -7.67 1.44
N TYR A 98 8.93 -7.99 2.54
CA TYR A 98 9.51 -8.66 3.71
C TYR A 98 9.29 -10.19 3.74
N ILE A 99 8.39 -10.75 2.92
CA ILE A 99 8.25 -12.20 2.78
C ILE A 99 9.15 -12.69 1.64
N PRO A 100 10.22 -13.45 1.92
CA PRO A 100 11.26 -13.78 0.93
C PRO A 100 10.78 -14.54 -0.30
N GLU A 101 9.65 -15.22 -0.23
CA GLU A 101 9.06 -15.98 -1.35
C GLU A 101 8.14 -15.14 -2.25
N VAL A 102 7.68 -13.97 -1.77
CA VAL A 102 6.80 -13.10 -2.57
C VAL A 102 7.60 -12.37 -3.65
N ARG A 103 6.98 -12.20 -4.82
CA ARG A 103 7.56 -11.45 -5.94
C ARG A 103 6.57 -10.41 -6.44
N PHE A 104 7.06 -9.48 -7.25
CA PHE A 104 6.21 -8.62 -8.07
C PHE A 104 6.26 -9.12 -9.51
N GLY A 105 5.11 -9.20 -10.19
CA GLY A 105 5.07 -9.55 -11.61
C GLY A 105 5.81 -8.54 -12.49
N ASN A 106 5.81 -7.27 -12.07
CA ASN A 106 6.67 -6.23 -12.61
C ASN A 106 7.24 -5.39 -11.46
N VAL A 107 8.57 -5.28 -11.41
CA VAL A 107 9.28 -4.57 -10.31
C VAL A 107 9.19 -3.05 -10.40
N THR A 108 8.97 -2.50 -11.60
CA THR A 108 8.81 -1.05 -11.82
C THR A 108 7.45 -0.58 -11.36
N THR A 109 6.39 -1.31 -11.71
CA THR A 109 5.02 -0.98 -11.29
C THR A 109 4.66 -1.59 -9.94
N MET A 110 5.47 -2.51 -9.42
CA MET A 110 5.24 -3.27 -8.20
C MET A 110 3.86 -3.97 -8.18
N GLU A 111 3.41 -4.52 -9.30
CA GLU A 111 2.14 -5.24 -9.42
C GLU A 111 2.11 -6.24 -10.59
N PRO A 112 1.29 -7.31 -10.53
CA PRO A 112 0.61 -7.80 -9.32
C PRO A 112 1.61 -8.38 -8.31
N ILE A 113 1.18 -8.54 -7.06
CA ILE A 113 1.93 -9.27 -6.04
C ILE A 113 1.72 -10.77 -6.28
N MET A 114 2.81 -11.52 -6.42
CA MET A 114 2.79 -12.94 -6.75
C MET A 114 2.89 -13.78 -5.47
N LEU A 115 1.81 -14.47 -5.09
CA LEU A 115 1.74 -15.28 -3.88
C LEU A 115 1.95 -16.78 -4.13
N GLN A 116 1.89 -17.22 -5.40
CA GLN A 116 1.97 -18.63 -5.78
C GLN A 116 3.22 -19.39 -5.29
N LEU A 117 4.30 -18.67 -4.93
CA LEU A 117 5.55 -19.25 -4.48
C LEU A 117 5.64 -19.39 -2.95
N ILE A 118 4.65 -18.89 -2.19
CA ILE A 118 4.64 -19.03 -0.72
C ILE A 118 4.34 -20.50 -0.36
N PRO A 119 5.23 -21.19 0.36
CA PRO A 119 4.94 -22.53 0.86
C PRO A 119 3.75 -22.51 1.82
N GLN A 120 2.83 -23.47 1.70
CA GLN A 120 1.60 -23.55 2.53
C GLN A 120 1.90 -23.51 4.03
N GLU A 121 3.04 -24.07 4.45
CA GLU A 121 3.52 -24.09 5.83
C GLU A 121 3.67 -22.69 6.45
N ARG A 122 3.90 -21.64 5.64
CA ARG A 122 4.01 -20.27 6.13
C ARG A 122 2.69 -19.76 6.71
N PHE A 123 1.56 -20.23 6.22
CA PHE A 123 0.23 -19.86 6.73
C PHE A 123 -0.10 -20.55 8.07
N ASN A 124 0.64 -21.59 8.43
CA ASN A 124 0.43 -22.34 9.67
C ASN A 124 1.10 -21.69 10.90
N LYS A 125 1.95 -20.67 10.69
CA LYS A 125 2.72 -20.02 11.78
C LYS A 125 1.94 -18.96 12.56
N VAL A 126 0.65 -18.77 12.29
CA VAL A 126 -0.20 -17.75 12.91
C VAL A 126 -0.44 -17.98 14.43
N GLY A 127 0.15 -19.03 15.02
CA GLY A 127 0.02 -19.35 16.45
C GLY A 127 1.20 -19.01 17.38
N GLU A 128 2.41 -18.69 16.90
CA GLU A 128 3.62 -18.75 17.77
C GLU A 128 4.48 -17.48 17.87
N THR A 129 4.14 -16.35 17.23
CA THR A 129 5.04 -15.17 17.24
C THR A 129 4.37 -13.86 17.65
N LEU A 130 3.32 -13.93 18.47
CA LEU A 130 2.74 -12.74 19.10
C LEU A 130 2.94 -12.74 20.64
N LEU A 131 4.14 -13.12 21.10
CA LEU A 131 4.59 -12.91 22.48
C LEU A 131 6.12 -12.73 22.49
N MET A 132 6.58 -11.53 22.09
CA MET A 132 7.79 -10.90 22.65
C MET A 132 7.55 -9.39 22.69
#